data_AF-A0AAW6EVX1-F1
#
_entry.id   AF-A0AAW6EVX1-F1
#
_cell.length_a   1.000
_cell.length_b   1.000
_cell.length_c   1.000
_cell.angle_alpha   90.00
_cell.angle_beta   90.00
_cell.angle_gamma   90.00
#
_symmetry.space_group_name_H-M   'P 1'
#
loop_
_entity.id
_entity.type
_entity.pdbx_description
1 polymer ?
#
loop_
_entity_poly.entity_id
_entity_poly.type
_entity_poly.pdbx_seq_one_letter_code
_entity_poly.pdbx_strand_id
1 'polypeptide(L)'
;MDDYINYLEKNLNLYDYTLIKTTSTKAVIIKTYFKYTKCIYISYIDDFIEIRIDKIFDFYTVGNNIERLIIPRKTFNNLDDSLNYIQKNIAT
;
A
#
# COMPACT_ATOMS: atom_id res chain seq x y z
N MET A 1 -18.52 -8.46 -1.36
CA MET A 1 -17.38 -9.06 -2.10
C MET A 1 -16.23 -9.07 -1.12
N ASP A 2 -16.27 -10.02 -0.19
CA ASP A 2 -15.63 -9.87 1.13
C ASP A 2 -14.15 -10.25 1.15
N ASP A 3 -13.58 -10.51 -0.03
CA ASP A 3 -12.33 -11.23 -0.15
C ASP A 3 -11.29 -10.52 -1.02
N TYR A 4 -11.43 -9.21 -1.30
CA TYR A 4 -10.42 -8.49 -2.09
C TYR A 4 -9.01 -8.57 -1.45
N ILE A 5 -8.93 -8.45 -0.12
CA ILE A 5 -7.65 -8.58 0.59
C ILE A 5 -7.09 -10.02 0.49
N ASN A 6 -7.96 -11.03 0.46
CA ASN A 6 -7.55 -12.43 0.26
C ASN A 6 -7.18 -12.72 -1.21
N TYR A 7 -7.85 -12.07 -2.17
CA TYR A 7 -7.44 -12.06 -3.58
C TYR A 7 -6.04 -11.46 -3.73
N LEU A 8 -5.77 -10.32 -3.07
CA LEU A 8 -4.45 -9.70 -3.09
C LEU A 8 -3.38 -10.61 -2.49
N GLU A 9 -3.63 -11.23 -1.35
CA GLU A 9 -2.68 -12.15 -0.71
C GLU A 9 -2.31 -13.34 -1.61
N LYS A 10 -3.26 -13.85 -2.41
CA LYS A 10 -3.03 -14.97 -3.33
C LYS A 10 -2.30 -14.58 -4.62
N ASN A 11 -2.43 -13.33 -5.06
CA ASN A 11 -1.98 -12.90 -6.39
C ASN A 11 -0.81 -11.91 -6.38
N LEU A 12 -0.53 -11.25 -5.23
CA LEU A 12 0.60 -10.34 -5.11
C LEU A 12 1.92 -11.10 -4.97
N ASN A 13 2.90 -10.72 -5.79
CA ASN A 13 4.29 -11.01 -5.48
C ASN A 13 4.86 -9.87 -4.63
N LEU A 14 5.01 -10.12 -3.34
CA LEU A 14 5.46 -9.12 -2.37
C LEU A 14 6.97 -8.86 -2.40
N TYR A 15 7.77 -9.76 -2.99
CA TYR A 15 9.24 -9.71 -2.87
C TYR A 15 9.70 -9.54 -1.41
N ASP A 16 10.30 -8.40 -1.08
CA ASP A 16 10.77 -8.04 0.26
C ASP A 16 9.83 -7.05 0.99
N TYR A 17 8.64 -6.81 0.45
CA TYR A 17 7.58 -6.08 1.13
C TYR A 17 6.76 -7.00 2.03
N THR A 18 6.11 -6.42 3.03
CA THR A 18 5.19 -7.12 3.94
C THR A 18 3.77 -6.61 3.75
N LEU A 19 2.81 -7.50 3.54
CA LEU A 19 1.38 -7.19 3.55
C LEU A 19 0.84 -7.31 4.98
N ILE A 20 0.28 -6.24 5.51
CA ILE A 20 -0.37 -6.19 6.82
C ILE A 20 -1.86 -5.93 6.62
N LYS A 21 -2.68 -6.92 6.97
CA LYS A 21 -4.14 -6.78 6.99
C LYS A 21 -4.54 -6.01 8.25
N THR A 22 -5.27 -4.91 8.09
CA THR A 22 -5.75 -4.10 9.23
C THR A 22 -7.22 -4.38 9.52
N THR A 23 -8.04 -4.49 8.47
CA THR A 23 -9.44 -4.94 8.53
C THR A 23 -9.73 -5.87 7.36
N SER A 24 -10.95 -6.41 7.27
CA SER A 24 -11.41 -7.19 6.10
C SER A 24 -11.37 -6.39 4.79
N THR A 25 -11.46 -5.06 4.88
CA THR A 25 -11.51 -4.15 3.73
C THR A 25 -10.26 -3.29 3.58
N LYS A 26 -9.33 -3.34 4.52
CA LYS A 26 -8.15 -2.47 4.53
C LYS A 26 -6.88 -3.26 4.77
N ALA A 27 -5.85 -2.93 4.00
CA ALA A 27 -4.51 -3.47 4.18
C ALA A 27 -3.47 -2.40 3.88
N VAL A 28 -2.24 -2.64 4.34
CA VAL A 28 -1.08 -1.84 3.99
C VAL A 28 0.05 -2.75 3.58
N ILE A 29 0.72 -2.42 2.48
CA ILE A 29 1.95 -3.08 2.06
C ILE A 29 3.11 -2.17 2.42
N ILE A 30 4.07 -2.67 3.18
CA ILE A 30 5.18 -1.88 3.71
C ILE A 30 6.54 -2.44 3.31
N LYS A 31 7.49 -1.55 3.10
CA LYS A 31 8.92 -1.86 3.04
C LYS A 31 9.74 -0.71 3.59
N THR A 32 10.65 -1.04 4.50
CA THR A 32 11.57 -0.06 5.07
C THR A 32 12.85 -0.01 4.26
N TYR A 33 13.18 1.18 3.78
CA TYR A 33 14.46 1.52 3.19
C TYR A 33 15.28 2.32 4.21
N PHE A 34 16.58 2.45 3.96
CA PHE A 34 17.50 3.17 4.86
C PHE A 34 17.03 4.60 5.23
N LYS A 35 16.36 5.31 4.30
CA LYS A 35 15.94 6.71 4.51
C LYS A 35 14.43 6.91 4.73
N TYR A 36 13.61 5.92 4.43
CA TYR A 36 12.15 6.04 4.47
C TYR A 36 11.48 4.68 4.47
N THR A 37 10.24 4.62 4.96
CA THR A 37 9.36 3.47 4.77
C THR A 37 8.37 3.79 3.66
N LYS A 38 8.29 2.92 2.66
CA LYS A 38 7.26 3.00 1.62
C LYS A 38 6.03 2.27 2.12
N CYS A 39 4.88 2.94 2.06
CA CYS A 39 3.58 2.38 2.44
C CYS A 39 2.62 2.48 1.26
N ILE A 40 2.02 1.35 0.88
CA ILE A 40 0.93 1.28 -0.09
C ILE A 40 -0.33 0.92 0.69
N TYR A 41 -1.17 1.90 0.96
CA TYR A 41 -2.43 1.72 1.64
C TYR A 41 -3.50 1.30 0.65
N ILE A 42 -4.28 0.30 1.04
CA ILE A 42 -5.31 -0.31 0.21
C ILE A 42 -6.60 -0.27 1.00
N SER A 43 -7.67 0.23 0.40
CA SER A 43 -9.00 0.26 0.99
C SER A 43 -10.02 -0.17 -0.05
N TYR A 44 -10.82 -1.17 0.28
CA TYR A 44 -12.00 -1.56 -0.45
C TYR A 44 -13.20 -0.84 0.16
N ILE A 45 -13.87 -0.02 -0.64
CA ILE A 45 -14.98 0.83 -0.19
C ILE A 45 -16.12 0.62 -1.18
N ASP A 46 -17.20 0.01 -0.70
CA ASP A 46 -18.36 -0.38 -1.51
C ASP A 46 -17.91 -1.16 -2.76
N ASP A 47 -18.01 -0.56 -3.95
CA ASP A 47 -17.69 -1.19 -5.24
C ASP A 47 -16.36 -0.69 -5.86
N PHE A 48 -15.56 0.08 -5.12
CA PHE A 48 -14.27 0.58 -5.62
C PHE A 48 -13.10 0.30 -4.69
N ILE A 49 -11.93 0.20 -5.30
CA ILE A 49 -10.65 -0.03 -4.65
C ILE A 49 -9.87 1.27 -4.67
N GLU A 50 -9.50 1.74 -3.50
CA GLU A 50 -8.63 2.89 -3.32
C GLU A 50 -7.22 2.45 -2.92
N ILE A 51 -6.23 2.97 -3.65
CA ILE A 51 -4.82 2.76 -3.37
C ILE A 51 -4.16 4.12 -3.16
N ARG A 52 -3.43 4.27 -2.04
CA ARG A 52 -2.61 5.44 -1.72
C ARG A 52 -1.17 5.02 -1.48
N ILE A 53 -0.23 5.83 -1.94
CA ILE A 53 1.20 5.52 -1.77
C ILE A 53 1.88 6.69 -1.06
N ASP A 54 2.45 6.38 0.10
CA ASP A 54 3.21 7.33 0.90
C ASP A 54 4.66 6.86 1.05
N LYS A 55 5.57 7.83 1.13
CA LYS A 55 6.91 7.61 1.71
C LYS A 55 6.95 8.31 3.06
N ILE A 56 7.15 7.53 4.11
CA ILE A 56 7.22 8.00 5.48
C ILE A 56 8.69 8.13 5.86
N PHE A 57 9.09 9.35 6.23
CA PHE A 57 10.45 9.66 6.65
C PHE A 57 10.45 9.83 8.16
N ASP A 58 11.25 9.00 8.82
CA ASP A 58 11.54 9.17 10.24
C ASP A 58 12.74 10.12 10.36
N PHE A 59 12.46 11.38 10.68
CA PHE A 59 13.46 12.42 10.81
C PHE A 59 14.01 12.55 12.22
N TYR A 60 13.99 11.48 13.03
CA TYR A 60 14.46 11.47 14.42
C TYR A 60 15.77 12.23 14.67
N THR A 61 16.70 12.23 13.69
CA THR A 61 17.99 12.93 13.76
C THR A 61 17.94 14.46 13.53
N VAL A 62 16.88 14.96 12.87
CA VAL A 62 16.67 16.39 12.53
C VAL A 62 15.62 17.03 13.45
N GLY A 63 14.67 16.23 13.95
CA GLY A 63 13.65 16.60 14.93
C GLY A 63 12.72 15.40 15.15
N ASN A 64 12.05 15.31 16.31
CA ASN A 64 11.12 14.21 16.63
C ASN A 64 9.81 14.27 15.81
N ASN A 65 9.92 14.35 14.48
CA ASN A 65 8.82 14.53 13.56
C ASN A 65 8.82 13.39 12.54
N ILE A 66 7.61 12.88 12.26
CA ILE A 66 7.38 11.96 11.16
C ILE A 66 6.84 12.78 10.00
N GLU A 67 7.57 12.82 8.89
CA GLU A 67 7.09 13.46 7.67
C GLU A 67 6.58 12.44 6.67
N ARG A 68 5.62 12.85 5.84
CA ARG A 68 5.02 12.00 4.82
C ARG A 68 5.04 12.71 3.49
N LEU A 69 5.69 12.09 2.50
CA LEU A 69 5.50 12.46 1.12
C LEU A 69 4.36 11.63 0.54
N ILE A 70 3.22 12.27 0.33
CA ILE A 70 2.04 11.68 -0.30
C ILE A 70 2.27 11.71 -1.81
N ILE A 71 2.35 10.54 -2.46
CA ILE A 71 2.73 10.47 -3.87
C ILE A 71 1.48 10.50 -4.78
N PRO A 72 0.69 9.42 -4.96
CA PRO A 72 -0.66 9.60 -5.51
C PRO A 72 -1.73 8.72 -4.85
N ARG A 73 -2.99 9.19 -4.94
CA ARG A 73 -4.20 8.41 -4.68
C ARG A 73 -4.81 8.00 -6.01
N LYS A 74 -5.15 6.73 -6.17
CA LYS A 74 -5.83 6.22 -7.35
C LYS A 74 -6.96 5.27 -6.97
N THR A 75 -8.07 5.40 -7.66
CA THR A 75 -9.25 4.53 -7.50
C THR A 75 -9.40 3.61 -8.70
N PHE A 76 -9.95 2.42 -8.46
CA PHE A 76 -10.15 1.38 -9.45
C PHE A 76 -11.51 0.73 -9.24
N ASN A 77 -12.16 0.36 -10.34
CA ASN A 77 -13.45 -0.35 -10.32
C ASN A 77 -13.29 -1.84 -10.70
N ASN A 78 -12.05 -2.31 -10.91
CA ASN A 78 -11.75 -3.70 -11.21
C ASN A 78 -10.50 -4.18 -10.46
N LEU A 79 -10.47 -5.47 -10.15
CA LEU A 79 -9.42 -6.08 -9.35
C LEU A 79 -8.07 -6.10 -10.08
N ASP A 80 -8.06 -6.50 -11.36
CA ASP A 80 -6.82 -6.78 -12.09
C ASP A 80 -5.99 -5.50 -12.33
N ASP A 81 -6.63 -4.38 -12.67
CA ASP A 81 -5.94 -3.10 -12.82
C ASP A 81 -5.37 -2.61 -11.50
N SER A 82 -6.10 -2.81 -10.40
CA SER A 82 -5.64 -2.44 -9.06
C SER A 82 -4.45 -3.28 -8.62
N LEU A 83 -4.48 -4.60 -8.88
CA LEU A 83 -3.37 -5.53 -8.64
C LEU A 83 -2.14 -5.13 -9.46
N ASN A 84 -2.32 -4.89 -10.77
CA ASN A 84 -1.25 -4.46 -11.67
C ASN A 84 -0.63 -3.13 -11.21
N TYR A 85 -1.45 -2.19 -10.72
CA TYR A 85 -0.94 -0.93 -10.17
C TYR A 85 -0.15 -1.15 -8.90
N ILE A 86 -0.62 -1.98 -7.96
CA ILE A 86 0.12 -2.32 -6.75
C ILE A 86 1.46 -2.98 -7.13
N GLN A 87 1.44 -3.98 -8.00
CA GLN A 87 2.63 -4.75 -8.39
C GLN A 87 3.70 -3.86 -9.03
N LYS A 88 3.30 -2.92 -9.91
CA LYS A 88 4.22 -1.91 -10.48
C LYS A 88 4.89 -1.07 -9.40
N ASN A 89 4.14 -0.70 -8.35
CA ASN A 89 4.65 0.11 -7.24
C ASN A 89 5.41 -0.70 -6.17
N ILE A 90 5.36 -2.03 -6.21
CA ILE A 90 6.25 -2.89 -5.41
C ILE A 90 7.59 -3.10 -6.13
N ALA A 91 7.55 -3.31 -7.46
CA ALA A 91 8.72 -3.56 -8.29
C ALA A 91 9.64 -2.34 -8.51
N THR A 92 9.22 -1.13 -8.11
CA THR A 92 9.99 0.13 -8.18
C THR A 92 10.51 0.56 -6.82
#